data_AF-A0A3P8WST5-F1
#
_entry.id   AF-A0A3P8WST5-F1
#
_cell.length_a   1.000
_cell.length_b   1.000
_cell.length_c   1.000
_cell.angle_alpha   90.00
_cell.angle_beta   90.00
_cell.angle_gamma   90.00
#
_symmetry.space_group_name_H-M   'P 1'
#
loop_
_entity.id
_entity.type
_entity.pdbx_description
1 polymer ?
#
loop_
_entity_poly.entity_id
_entity_poly.type
_entity_poly.pdbx_seq_one_letter_code
_entity_poly.pdbx_strand_id
1 'polypeptide(L)'
;MRTLQVVVLLCWMALLCSAAPPTPNVTCSDDSEAAAARLALHRINQNHRHGYKFMLWKIKSNTTEKVEGGCRIELELDLKETKCHVVNPKPIEECGIRSSGERVVIANCTVTVEVYDADFATQYKCDTKQEISQSEMSRMCPDCPVMLPHTNPTTLSYIQQAVKEFNKNSSEENVYVLQEVGRVTSGYMMEAGMGYFFEFLMVETDCKKDSRIAHPACKPLCFDRAHHFFCTSSATTRHGLGKLNCESYPPLNTEPRGPGEQPKCDYAPPSRVGPPAPSSGKVGPPSHKESVPLIHPTPQVDHVAPPPPIDPCHISLSKSNPALHPICPFPLP
;
A
#
# COMPACT_ATOMS: atom_id res chain seq x y z
N MET A 1 -25.61 42.49 -12.05
CA MET A 1 -25.26 41.67 -13.23
C MET A 1 -23.84 41.09 -13.14
N ARG A 2 -22.80 41.87 -12.77
CA ARG A 2 -21.43 41.34 -12.59
C ARG A 2 -21.27 40.30 -11.49
N THR A 3 -21.95 40.45 -10.35
CA THR A 3 -21.91 39.48 -9.24
C THR A 3 -22.56 38.13 -9.58
N LEU A 4 -23.60 38.14 -10.41
CA LEU A 4 -24.30 36.92 -10.84
C LEU A 4 -23.43 36.10 -11.82
N GLN A 5 -22.66 36.77 -12.69
CA GLN A 5 -21.73 36.12 -13.61
C GLN A 5 -20.55 35.44 -12.89
N VAL A 6 -20.06 36.05 -11.80
CA VAL A 6 -18.98 35.48 -10.98
C VAL A 6 -19.43 34.22 -10.24
N VAL A 7 -20.67 34.21 -9.73
CA VAL A 7 -21.25 33.04 -9.04
C VAL A 7 -21.50 31.88 -10.02
N VAL A 8 -21.94 32.15 -11.25
CA VAL A 8 -22.17 31.12 -12.28
C VAL A 8 -20.85 30.51 -12.77
N LEU A 9 -19.78 31.32 -12.92
CA LEU A 9 -18.44 30.83 -13.28
C LEU A 9 -17.78 30.00 -12.18
N LEU A 10 -17.97 30.36 -10.91
CA LEU A 10 -17.52 29.55 -9.77
C LEU A 10 -18.31 28.24 -9.63
N CYS A 11 -19.60 28.23 -9.97
CA CYS A 11 -20.41 27.01 -10.02
C CYS A 11 -19.98 26.05 -11.14
N TRP A 12 -19.55 26.55 -12.31
CA TRP A 12 -19.06 25.71 -13.40
C TRP A 12 -17.69 25.08 -13.11
N MET A 13 -16.82 25.79 -12.38
CA MET A 13 -15.56 25.22 -11.87
C MET A 13 -15.78 24.20 -10.75
N ALA A 14 -16.86 24.33 -9.97
CA ALA A 14 -17.25 23.36 -8.95
C ALA A 14 -17.98 22.11 -9.52
N LEU A 15 -18.47 22.17 -10.77
CA LEU A 15 -19.08 21.03 -11.46
C LEU A 15 -18.08 20.10 -12.16
N LEU A 16 -16.78 20.42 -12.16
CA LEU A 16 -15.71 19.44 -12.38
C LEU A 16 -15.48 18.63 -11.10
N CYS A 17 -16.57 18.10 -10.56
CA CYS A 17 -16.60 17.32 -9.35
C CYS A 17 -16.20 15.89 -9.72
N SER A 18 -14.97 15.51 -9.37
CA SER A 18 -14.52 14.17 -8.98
C SER A 18 -15.25 12.97 -9.59
N ALA A 19 -15.43 12.93 -10.91
CA ALA A 19 -15.84 11.69 -11.55
C ALA A 19 -14.62 10.76 -11.52
N ALA A 20 -14.71 9.68 -10.74
CA ALA A 20 -13.78 8.57 -10.88
C ALA A 20 -13.72 8.19 -12.37
N PRO A 21 -12.52 7.90 -12.93
CA PRO A 21 -12.41 7.51 -14.33
C PRO A 21 -13.43 6.40 -14.62
N PRO A 22 -14.22 6.51 -15.70
CA PRO A 22 -15.19 5.48 -16.03
C PRO A 22 -14.48 4.14 -16.14
N THR A 23 -15.05 3.11 -15.52
CA THR A 23 -14.54 1.73 -15.62
C THR A 23 -14.40 1.36 -17.10
N PRO A 24 -13.25 0.81 -17.53
CA PRO A 24 -13.05 0.44 -18.92
C PRO A 24 -14.15 -0.52 -19.39
N ASN A 25 -14.80 -0.22 -20.52
CA ASN A 25 -15.76 -1.12 -21.12
C ASN A 25 -15.00 -2.25 -21.84
N VAL A 26 -15.10 -3.47 -21.32
CA VAL A 26 -14.41 -4.66 -21.85
C VAL A 26 -15.44 -5.51 -22.60
N THR A 27 -15.16 -5.80 -23.87
CA THR A 27 -16.04 -6.58 -24.76
C THR A 27 -15.38 -7.89 -25.18
N CYS A 28 -16.16 -8.87 -25.60
CA CYS A 28 -15.65 -10.16 -26.11
C CYS A 28 -15.13 -10.11 -27.56
N SER A 29 -14.59 -8.98 -27.98
CA SER A 29 -13.97 -8.77 -29.29
C SER A 29 -12.47 -9.02 -29.23
N ASP A 30 -11.87 -9.39 -30.36
CA ASP A 30 -10.44 -9.72 -30.45
C ASP A 30 -9.52 -8.53 -30.07
N ASP A 31 -9.99 -7.29 -30.20
CA ASP A 31 -9.24 -6.07 -29.86
C ASP A 31 -9.44 -5.57 -28.41
N SER A 32 -9.97 -6.43 -27.52
CA SER A 32 -10.26 -6.07 -26.14
C SER A 32 -9.04 -6.05 -25.21
N GLU A 33 -7.87 -6.47 -25.69
CA GLU A 33 -6.63 -6.59 -24.91
C GLU A 33 -6.31 -5.32 -24.10
N ALA A 34 -6.27 -4.16 -24.75
CA ALA A 34 -5.90 -2.91 -24.09
C ALA A 34 -6.94 -2.49 -23.04
N ALA A 35 -8.23 -2.72 -23.32
CA ALA A 35 -9.31 -2.44 -22.38
C ALA A 35 -9.26 -3.38 -21.16
N ALA A 36 -9.04 -4.67 -21.40
CA ALA A 36 -8.91 -5.69 -20.36
C ALA A 36 -7.67 -5.45 -19.49
N ALA A 37 -6.52 -5.07 -20.09
CA ALA A 37 -5.31 -4.72 -19.35
C ALA A 37 -5.50 -3.46 -18.48
N ARG A 38 -6.23 -2.45 -18.99
CA ARG A 38 -6.60 -1.26 -18.19
C ARG A 38 -7.52 -1.62 -17.03
N LEU A 39 -8.52 -2.48 -17.26
CA LEU A 39 -9.42 -2.96 -16.22
C LEU A 39 -8.66 -3.73 -15.14
N ALA A 40 -7.78 -4.65 -15.57
CA ALA A 40 -6.91 -5.41 -14.69
C ALA A 40 -6.03 -4.51 -13.82
N LEU A 41 -5.33 -3.54 -14.43
CA LEU A 41 -4.49 -2.58 -13.71
C LEU A 41 -5.29 -1.76 -12.70
N HIS A 42 -6.48 -1.31 -13.09
CA HIS A 42 -7.38 -0.57 -12.21
C HIS A 42 -7.76 -1.43 -10.99
N ARG A 43 -8.16 -2.68 -11.21
CA ARG A 43 -8.56 -3.60 -10.14
C ARG A 43 -7.40 -3.98 -9.21
N ILE A 44 -6.22 -4.21 -9.77
CA ILE A 44 -4.99 -4.47 -9.01
C ILE A 44 -4.69 -3.30 -8.06
N ASN A 45 -4.66 -2.07 -8.58
CA ASN A 45 -4.37 -0.89 -7.75
C ASN A 45 -5.49 -0.59 -6.75
N GLN A 46 -6.76 -0.79 -7.13
CA GLN A 46 -7.90 -0.61 -6.23
C GLN A 46 -7.83 -1.55 -5.02
N ASN A 47 -7.34 -2.77 -5.24
CA ASN A 47 -7.21 -3.79 -4.21
C ASN A 47 -5.84 -3.77 -3.52
N HIS A 48 -4.89 -2.93 -3.96
CA HIS A 48 -3.58 -2.81 -3.36
C HIS A 48 -3.63 -1.80 -2.20
N ARG A 49 -3.43 -2.28 -0.97
CA ARG A 49 -3.71 -1.53 0.26
C ARG A 49 -2.48 -1.07 1.03
N HIS A 50 -1.30 -1.31 0.49
CA HIS A 50 -0.01 -1.01 1.10
C HIS A 50 0.97 -0.64 -0.03
N GLY A 51 2.12 -0.04 0.29
CA GLY A 51 3.14 0.26 -0.71
C GLY A 51 2.72 1.26 -1.78
N TYR A 52 3.08 0.97 -3.03
CA TYR A 52 3.04 1.93 -4.13
C TYR A 52 2.09 1.49 -5.24
N LYS A 53 1.49 2.47 -5.92
CA LYS A 53 0.70 2.21 -7.13
C LYS A 53 1.61 1.60 -8.20
N PHE A 54 1.05 0.69 -8.98
CA PHE A 54 1.69 0.10 -10.15
C PHE A 54 1.11 0.69 -11.42
N MET A 55 1.93 0.72 -12.47
CA MET A 55 1.47 1.04 -13.83
C MET A 55 1.84 -0.04 -14.82
N LEU A 56 1.02 -0.16 -15.87
CA LEU A 56 1.26 -1.12 -16.95
C LEU A 56 2.53 -0.74 -17.71
N TRP A 57 3.48 -1.67 -17.78
CA TRP A 57 4.70 -1.52 -18.57
C TRP A 57 4.60 -2.25 -19.90
N LYS A 58 4.14 -3.51 -19.88
CA LYS A 58 4.02 -4.34 -21.07
C LYS A 58 2.92 -5.38 -20.93
N ILE A 59 2.19 -5.62 -22.03
CA ILE A 59 1.34 -6.80 -22.18
C ILE A 59 2.18 -7.86 -22.89
N LYS A 60 2.36 -9.01 -22.23
CA LYS A 60 3.20 -10.11 -22.73
C LYS A 60 2.41 -11.03 -23.65
N SER A 61 1.20 -11.36 -23.24
CA SER A 61 0.28 -12.18 -24.00
C SER A 61 -1.15 -11.86 -23.57
N ASN A 62 -2.07 -12.15 -24.48
CA ASN A 62 -3.49 -12.22 -24.21
C ASN A 62 -4.04 -13.49 -24.85
N THR A 63 -5.10 -14.06 -24.29
CA THR A 63 -5.86 -15.14 -24.90
C THR A 63 -7.33 -14.96 -24.55
N THR A 64 -8.19 -14.98 -25.56
CA THR A 64 -9.64 -14.84 -25.38
C THR A 64 -10.33 -16.15 -25.74
N GLU A 65 -11.07 -16.69 -24.78
CA GLU A 65 -11.90 -17.88 -24.95
C GLU A 65 -13.38 -17.51 -24.84
N LYS A 66 -14.19 -17.92 -25.80
CA LYS A 66 -15.65 -17.77 -25.70
C LYS A 66 -16.21 -18.82 -24.76
N VAL A 67 -17.00 -18.39 -23.78
CA VAL A 67 -17.71 -19.26 -22.84
C VAL A 67 -19.22 -19.03 -22.96
N GLU A 68 -20.03 -19.90 -22.37
CA GLU A 68 -21.49 -19.72 -22.38
C GLU A 68 -21.87 -18.39 -21.72
N GLY A 69 -22.56 -17.52 -22.46
CA GLY A 69 -22.98 -16.20 -21.98
C GLY A 69 -21.89 -15.13 -21.92
N GLY A 70 -20.68 -15.37 -22.46
CA GLY A 70 -19.59 -14.42 -22.31
C GLY A 70 -18.23 -14.83 -22.91
N CYS A 71 -17.17 -14.31 -22.31
CA CYS A 71 -15.80 -14.69 -22.64
C CYS A 71 -14.87 -14.63 -21.41
N ARG A 72 -13.79 -15.39 -21.48
CA ARG A 72 -12.70 -15.40 -20.52
C ARG A 72 -11.44 -14.89 -21.21
N ILE A 73 -10.89 -13.80 -20.68
CA ILE A 73 -9.67 -13.16 -21.18
C ILE A 73 -8.55 -13.44 -20.18
N GLU A 74 -7.52 -14.16 -20.62
CA GLU A 74 -6.30 -14.38 -19.85
C GLU A 74 -5.23 -13.40 -20.33
N LEU A 75 -4.57 -12.72 -19.39
CA LEU A 75 -3.53 -11.72 -19.65
C LEU A 75 -2.27 -12.05 -18.87
N GLU A 76 -1.12 -11.89 -19.52
CA GLU A 76 0.16 -11.76 -18.84
C GLU A 76 0.63 -10.31 -18.91
N LEU A 77 0.77 -9.68 -17.75
CA LEU A 77 1.13 -8.26 -17.62
C LEU A 77 2.45 -8.09 -16.89
N ASP A 78 3.30 -7.21 -17.39
CA ASP A 78 4.41 -6.64 -16.63
C ASP A 78 4.00 -5.26 -16.13
N LEU A 79 4.07 -5.08 -14.82
CA LEU A 79 3.80 -3.82 -14.15
C LEU A 79 5.08 -3.23 -13.56
N LYS A 80 5.14 -1.90 -13.47
CA LYS A 80 6.21 -1.16 -12.79
C LYS A 80 5.67 -0.39 -11.60
N GLU A 81 6.37 -0.49 -10.48
CA GLU A 81 6.12 0.31 -9.29
C GLU A 81 6.35 1.80 -9.58
N THR A 82 5.42 2.65 -9.13
CA THR A 82 5.50 4.10 -9.26
C THR A 82 5.94 4.76 -7.95
N LYS A 83 6.25 6.06 -7.99
CA LYS A 83 6.59 6.85 -6.80
C LYS A 83 5.40 7.20 -5.92
N CYS A 84 4.17 6.98 -6.38
CA CYS A 84 2.97 7.27 -5.60
C CYS A 84 2.66 6.13 -4.63
N HIS A 85 2.58 6.44 -3.34
CA HIS A 85 1.97 5.53 -2.38
C HIS A 85 0.49 5.27 -2.74
N VAL A 86 -0.08 4.13 -2.36
CA VAL A 86 -1.50 3.80 -2.65
C VAL A 86 -2.50 4.82 -2.10
N VAL A 87 -2.13 5.57 -1.04
CA VAL A 87 -2.94 6.65 -0.45
C VAL A 87 -2.77 8.00 -1.13
N ASN A 88 -1.79 8.14 -2.03
CA ASN A 88 -1.59 9.40 -2.74
C ASN A 88 -2.81 9.62 -3.67
N PRO A 89 -3.49 10.78 -3.62
CA PRO A 89 -4.70 11.02 -4.41
C PRO A 89 -4.42 11.20 -5.91
N LYS A 90 -3.17 11.41 -6.32
CA LYS A 90 -2.79 11.61 -7.74
C LYS A 90 -3.24 10.43 -8.59
N PRO A 91 -3.78 10.67 -9.80
CA PRO A 91 -4.05 9.61 -10.76
C PRO A 91 -2.75 8.89 -11.15
N ILE A 92 -2.84 7.62 -11.54
CA ILE A 92 -1.67 6.75 -11.78
C ILE A 92 -0.79 7.34 -12.91
N GLU A 93 -1.42 8.00 -13.88
CA GLU A 93 -0.77 8.62 -15.03
C GLU A 93 0.16 9.78 -14.64
N GLU A 94 -0.07 10.40 -13.48
CA GLU A 94 0.77 11.47 -12.91
C GLU A 94 1.86 10.92 -11.98
N CYS A 95 1.87 9.61 -11.74
CA CYS A 95 2.83 8.96 -10.87
C CYS A 95 4.08 8.54 -11.65
N GLY A 96 5.21 9.20 -11.36
CA GLY A 96 6.48 8.87 -12.01
C GLY A 96 6.95 7.43 -11.75
N ILE A 97 7.55 6.80 -12.76
CA ILE A 97 8.21 5.49 -12.64
C ILE A 97 9.57 5.64 -11.97
N ARG A 98 9.96 4.68 -11.12
CA ARG A 98 11.32 4.60 -10.59
C ARG A 98 12.30 4.10 -11.66
N SER A 99 13.47 4.73 -11.74
CA SER A 99 14.57 4.28 -12.60
C SER A 99 15.26 3.01 -12.05
N SER A 100 16.06 2.34 -12.89
CA SER A 100 16.81 1.16 -12.45
C SER A 100 17.83 1.49 -11.34
N GLY A 101 18.42 2.70 -11.35
CA GLY A 101 19.30 3.19 -10.28
C GLY A 101 18.58 3.44 -8.96
N GLU A 102 17.30 3.79 -9.01
CA GLU A 102 16.41 3.85 -7.84
C GLU A 102 15.92 2.47 -7.39
N ARG A 103 16.48 1.38 -7.94
CA ARG A 103 16.16 -0.02 -7.64
C ARG A 103 14.67 -0.35 -7.88
N VAL A 104 14.16 0.00 -9.06
CA VAL A 104 12.77 -0.21 -9.50
C VAL A 104 12.28 -1.64 -9.22
N VAL A 105 11.01 -1.72 -8.83
CA VAL A 105 10.27 -2.95 -8.57
C VAL A 105 9.31 -3.20 -9.71
N ILE A 106 9.25 -4.45 -10.16
CA ILE A 106 8.33 -4.92 -11.19
C ILE A 106 7.42 -5.99 -10.61
N ALA A 107 6.24 -6.15 -11.21
CA ALA A 107 5.36 -7.27 -10.94
C ALA A 107 5.00 -7.98 -12.25
N ASN A 108 5.22 -9.29 -12.30
CA ASN A 108 4.74 -10.13 -13.39
C ASN A 108 3.40 -10.75 -12.96
N CYS A 109 2.32 -10.36 -13.62
CA CYS A 109 0.96 -10.74 -13.24
C CYS A 109 0.32 -11.64 -14.29
N THR A 110 -0.33 -12.71 -13.83
CA THR A 110 -1.32 -13.46 -14.59
C THR A 110 -2.70 -13.01 -14.13
N VAL A 111 -3.52 -12.55 -15.07
CA VAL A 111 -4.85 -12.01 -14.79
C VAL A 111 -5.88 -12.76 -15.63
N THR A 112 -7.01 -13.10 -15.02
CA THR A 112 -8.18 -13.62 -15.70
C THR A 112 -9.32 -12.62 -15.53
N VAL A 113 -9.89 -12.18 -16.65
CA VAL A 113 -11.09 -11.34 -16.71
C VAL A 113 -12.21 -12.17 -17.31
N GLU A 114 -13.25 -12.44 -16.54
CA GLU A 114 -14.46 -13.09 -17.03
C GLU A 114 -15.52 -12.02 -17.30
N VAL A 115 -16.03 -11.98 -18.53
CA VAL A 115 -17.01 -10.98 -18.99
C VAL A 115 -18.33 -11.71 -19.23
N TYR A 116 -19.39 -11.28 -18.55
CA TYR A 116 -20.74 -11.82 -18.69
C TYR A 116 -21.75 -10.67 -18.80
N ASP A 117 -22.53 -10.62 -19.87
CA ASP A 117 -23.48 -9.54 -20.16
C ASP A 117 -22.88 -8.12 -19.97
N ALA A 118 -23.17 -7.47 -18.84
CA ALA A 118 -22.71 -6.13 -18.46
C ALA A 118 -21.85 -6.11 -17.17
N ASP A 119 -21.44 -7.27 -16.68
CA ASP A 119 -20.63 -7.44 -15.48
C ASP A 119 -19.30 -8.15 -15.80
N PHE A 120 -18.33 -8.01 -14.90
CA PHE A 120 -17.03 -8.65 -15.02
C PHE A 120 -16.49 -9.12 -13.67
N ALA A 121 -15.89 -10.30 -13.67
CA ALA A 121 -15.09 -10.80 -12.57
C ALA A 121 -13.60 -10.73 -12.92
N THR A 122 -12.76 -10.39 -11.95
CA THR A 122 -11.30 -10.34 -12.14
C THR A 122 -10.61 -11.17 -11.08
N GLN A 123 -9.69 -12.02 -11.52
CA GLN A 123 -8.78 -12.77 -10.67
C GLN A 123 -7.35 -12.49 -11.10
N TYR A 124 -6.41 -12.41 -10.17
CA TYR A 124 -5.01 -12.19 -10.52
C TYR A 124 -4.05 -12.75 -9.49
N LYS A 125 -2.86 -13.07 -9.98
CA LYS A 125 -1.69 -13.43 -9.18
C LYS A 125 -0.48 -12.74 -9.76
N CYS A 126 0.32 -12.11 -8.89
CA CYS A 126 1.50 -11.36 -9.29
C CYS A 126 2.74 -11.86 -8.55
N ASP A 127 3.87 -11.94 -9.25
CA ASP A 127 5.20 -12.12 -8.70
C ASP A 127 5.92 -10.77 -8.66
N THR A 128 6.14 -10.22 -7.46
CA THR A 128 6.77 -8.91 -7.25
C THR A 128 8.26 -9.07 -6.95
N LYS A 129 9.11 -8.41 -7.73
CA LYS A 129 10.58 -8.50 -7.59
C LYS A 129 11.28 -7.23 -8.04
N GLN A 130 12.56 -7.11 -7.70
CA GLN A 130 13.41 -6.05 -8.26
C GLN A 130 13.70 -6.37 -9.73
N GLU A 131 13.65 -5.35 -10.61
CA GLU A 131 13.96 -5.52 -12.04
C GLU A 131 15.39 -6.02 -12.24
N ILE A 132 16.32 -5.46 -11.46
CA ILE A 132 17.71 -5.91 -11.35
C ILE A 132 17.91 -6.44 -9.94
N SER A 133 18.31 -7.69 -9.80
CA SER A 133 18.56 -8.29 -8.48
C SER A 133 19.70 -7.58 -7.74
N GLN A 134 19.79 -7.78 -6.42
CA GLN A 134 20.86 -7.18 -5.64
C GLN A 134 22.25 -7.64 -6.12
N SER A 135 22.40 -8.91 -6.49
CA SER A 135 23.67 -9.45 -6.98
C SER A 135 24.05 -8.91 -8.34
N GLU A 136 23.10 -8.75 -9.26
CA GLU A 136 23.33 -8.13 -10.57
C GLU A 136 23.68 -6.65 -10.41
N MET A 137 22.95 -5.91 -9.57
CA MET A 137 23.23 -4.50 -9.30
C MET A 137 24.63 -4.32 -8.74
N SER A 138 25.05 -5.14 -7.77
CA SER A 138 26.40 -5.06 -7.21
C SER A 138 27.51 -5.40 -8.21
N ARG A 139 27.24 -6.19 -9.26
CA ARG A 139 28.21 -6.43 -10.35
C ARG A 139 28.31 -5.26 -11.32
N MET A 140 27.19 -4.58 -11.59
CA MET A 140 27.14 -3.43 -12.48
C MET A 140 27.63 -2.14 -11.80
N CYS A 141 27.31 -1.99 -10.52
CA CYS A 141 27.55 -0.80 -9.71
C CYS A 141 27.70 -1.21 -8.23
N PRO A 142 28.93 -1.52 -7.77
CA PRO A 142 29.19 -1.93 -6.40
C PRO A 142 28.78 -0.90 -5.34
N ASP A 143 28.84 0.39 -5.69
CA ASP A 143 28.52 1.51 -4.80
C ASP A 143 27.03 1.92 -4.83
N CYS A 144 26.21 1.30 -5.68
CA CYS A 144 24.79 1.63 -5.77
C CYS A 144 24.03 1.20 -4.51
N PRO A 145 23.08 2.01 -4.02
CA PRO A 145 22.33 1.68 -2.81
C PRO A 145 21.63 0.32 -2.89
N VAL A 146 21.71 -0.42 -1.80
CA VAL A 146 21.06 -1.72 -1.63
C VAL A 146 19.70 -1.53 -0.96
N MET A 147 18.72 -2.35 -1.31
CA MET A 147 17.43 -2.35 -0.63
C MET A 147 17.52 -3.11 0.69
N LEU A 148 16.99 -2.53 1.75
CA LEU A 148 16.96 -3.14 3.08
C LEU A 148 15.54 -3.60 3.43
N PRO A 149 15.39 -4.64 4.27
CA PRO A 149 14.10 -5.02 4.82
C PRO A 149 13.39 -3.83 5.49
N HIS A 150 12.07 -3.76 5.36
CA HIS A 150 11.24 -2.74 6.05
C HIS A 150 11.40 -2.79 7.58
N THR A 151 11.79 -3.95 8.11
CA THR A 151 12.03 -4.21 9.54
C THR A 151 13.47 -3.94 9.98
N ASN A 152 14.29 -3.30 9.15
CA ASN A 152 15.68 -2.99 9.50
C ASN A 152 15.74 -2.11 10.77
N PRO A 153 16.38 -2.58 11.87
CA PRO A 153 16.28 -1.93 13.18
C PRO A 153 16.93 -0.54 13.20
N THR A 154 18.04 -0.35 12.49
CA THR A 154 18.72 0.95 12.39
C THR A 154 17.80 1.98 11.73
N THR A 155 17.16 1.61 10.62
CA THR A 155 16.25 2.51 9.90
C THR A 155 14.97 2.76 10.71
N LEU A 156 14.41 1.74 11.35
CA LEU A 156 13.25 1.90 12.22
C LEU A 156 13.51 2.89 13.37
N SER A 157 14.69 2.89 13.96
CA SER A 157 15.08 3.87 14.99
C SER A 157 15.05 5.30 14.43
N TYR A 158 15.60 5.53 13.24
CA TYR A 158 15.57 6.84 12.58
C TYR A 158 14.15 7.27 12.19
N ILE A 159 13.32 6.35 11.71
CA ILE A 159 11.91 6.63 11.39
C ILE A 159 11.14 7.01 12.67
N GLN A 160 11.35 6.28 13.77
CA GLN A 160 10.74 6.62 15.06
C GLN A 160 11.18 8.00 15.56
N GLN A 161 12.45 8.37 15.37
CA GLN A 161 12.93 9.72 15.66
C GLN A 161 12.24 10.76 14.77
N ALA A 162 12.13 10.50 13.46
CA ALA A 162 11.48 11.39 12.51
C ALA A 162 9.99 11.62 12.85
N VAL A 163 9.26 10.57 13.23
CA VAL A 163 7.86 10.66 13.68
C VAL A 163 7.74 11.53 14.94
N LYS A 164 8.68 11.42 15.88
CA LYS A 164 8.70 12.28 17.08
C LYS A 164 8.97 13.74 16.72
N GLU A 165 9.94 13.99 15.85
CA GLU A 165 10.27 15.34 15.37
C GLU A 165 9.10 15.97 14.61
N PHE A 166 8.42 15.20 13.76
CA PHE A 166 7.21 15.64 13.06
C PHE A 166 6.13 16.09 14.04
N ASN A 167 5.76 15.24 15.00
CA ASN A 167 4.70 15.57 15.96
C ASN A 167 5.05 16.78 16.83
N LYS A 168 6.33 16.96 17.17
CA LYS A 168 6.80 18.09 17.95
C LYS A 168 6.75 19.41 17.17
N ASN A 169 7.09 19.38 15.88
CA ASN A 169 7.35 20.59 15.10
C ASN A 169 6.23 20.95 14.12
N SER A 170 5.32 20.03 13.80
CA SER A 170 4.21 20.31 12.88
C SER A 170 3.12 21.14 13.54
N SER A 171 2.36 21.87 12.74
CA SER A 171 1.18 22.65 13.17
C SER A 171 -0.09 21.82 13.31
N GLU A 172 -0.02 20.51 13.06
CA GLU A 172 -1.17 19.61 13.18
C GLU A 172 -1.70 19.57 14.61
N GLU A 173 -3.02 19.45 14.79
CA GLU A 173 -3.62 19.35 16.13
C GLU A 173 -3.55 17.93 16.70
N ASN A 174 -3.58 16.93 15.82
CA ASN A 174 -3.62 15.52 16.18
C ASN A 174 -2.22 14.92 16.13
N VAL A 175 -2.04 13.84 16.90
CA VAL A 175 -0.82 13.03 16.89
C VAL A 175 -0.85 12.11 15.67
N TYR A 176 0.30 11.94 15.04
CA TYR A 176 0.52 11.01 13.94
C TYR A 176 1.43 9.86 14.38
N VAL A 177 1.12 8.65 13.93
CA VAL A 177 1.92 7.46 14.21
C VAL A 177 2.40 6.82 12.91
N LEU A 178 3.49 6.04 12.99
CA LEU A 178 3.98 5.27 11.86
C LEU A 178 2.93 4.23 11.45
N GLN A 179 2.45 4.31 10.21
CA GLN A 179 1.54 3.34 9.61
C GLN A 179 2.31 2.28 8.82
N GLU A 180 3.23 2.71 7.97
CA GLU A 180 3.95 1.83 7.07
C GLU A 180 5.37 2.35 6.80
N VAL A 181 6.34 1.44 6.75
CA VAL A 181 7.65 1.72 6.14
C VAL A 181 7.53 1.39 4.65
N GLY A 182 7.59 2.41 3.81
CA GLY A 182 7.40 2.28 2.37
C GLY A 182 8.62 1.69 1.69
N ARG A 183 9.80 2.28 1.90
CA ARG A 183 11.02 1.85 1.21
C ARG A 183 12.25 2.20 2.02
N VAL A 184 13.27 1.34 1.98
CA VAL A 184 14.55 1.58 2.65
C VAL A 184 15.71 1.20 1.74
N THR A 185 16.64 2.12 1.53
CA THR A 185 17.91 1.84 0.86
C THR A 185 19.09 2.29 1.72
N SER A 186 20.24 1.66 1.51
CA SER A 186 21.49 2.07 2.17
C SER A 186 22.68 2.01 1.22
N GLY A 187 23.64 2.91 1.42
CA GLY A 187 24.90 2.94 0.69
C GLY A 187 26.00 3.61 1.49
N TYR A 188 27.25 3.33 1.18
CA TYR A 188 28.39 3.98 1.82
C TYR A 188 28.69 5.31 1.14
N MET A 189 28.87 6.37 1.92
CA MET A 189 29.24 7.70 1.48
C MET A 189 30.59 8.06 2.12
N MET A 190 31.61 8.38 1.32
CA MET A 190 32.98 8.55 1.84
C MET A 190 33.09 9.56 2.99
N GLU A 191 32.36 10.67 2.93
CA GLU A 191 32.41 11.74 3.93
C GLU A 191 31.48 11.52 5.13
N ALA A 192 30.39 10.76 4.97
CA ALA A 192 29.31 10.63 5.94
C ALA A 192 29.18 9.22 6.58
N GLY A 193 29.93 8.24 6.08
CA GLY A 193 29.82 6.83 6.48
C GLY A 193 28.63 6.14 5.82
N MET A 194 27.98 5.22 6.54
CA MET A 194 26.79 4.55 6.00
C MET A 194 25.61 5.53 5.98
N GLY A 195 25.05 5.74 4.79
CA GLY A 195 23.82 6.47 4.55
C GLY A 195 22.62 5.53 4.43
N TYR A 196 21.50 5.96 4.99
CA TYR A 196 20.19 5.32 4.92
C TYR A 196 19.22 6.31 4.31
N PHE A 197 18.41 5.87 3.36
CA PHE A 197 17.36 6.66 2.73
C PHE A 197 16.05 5.90 2.89
N PHE A 198 15.02 6.57 3.38
CA PHE A 198 13.79 5.89 3.71
C PHE A 198 12.55 6.72 3.43
N GLU A 199 11.52 6.01 3.01
CA GLU A 199 10.18 6.49 2.71
C GLU A 199 9.22 5.82 3.70
N PHE A 200 8.34 6.58 4.32
CA PHE A 200 7.40 6.04 5.30
C PHE A 200 6.09 6.83 5.32
N LEU A 201 5.02 6.14 5.70
CA LEU A 201 3.68 6.70 5.82
C LEU A 201 3.32 6.86 7.29
N MET A 202 2.81 8.04 7.63
CA MET A 202 2.18 8.32 8.91
C MET A 202 0.68 8.46 8.73
N VAL A 203 -0.05 8.04 9.76
CA VAL A 203 -1.51 8.13 9.84
C VAL A 203 -1.93 8.97 11.04
N GLU A 204 -2.97 9.77 10.85
CA GLU A 204 -3.63 10.52 11.92
C GLU A 204 -4.25 9.60 12.97
N THR A 205 -4.22 10.02 14.23
CA THR A 205 -4.82 9.31 15.36
C THR A 205 -5.96 10.09 16.01
N ASP A 206 -6.68 9.42 16.91
CA ASP A 206 -7.70 10.02 17.78
C ASP A 206 -7.14 10.90 18.91
N CYS A 207 -5.82 10.97 19.07
CA CYS A 207 -5.16 11.78 20.08
C CYS A 207 -4.91 13.21 19.61
N LYS A 208 -5.23 14.18 20.47
CA LYS A 208 -4.71 15.56 20.37
C LYS A 208 -3.27 15.63 20.88
N LYS A 209 -2.44 16.50 20.31
CA LYS A 209 -1.04 16.71 20.73
C LYS A 209 -0.89 17.15 22.19
N ASP A 210 -1.83 17.94 22.68
CA ASP A 210 -1.82 18.44 24.07
C ASP A 210 -2.36 17.41 25.08
N SER A 211 -2.73 16.21 24.61
CA SER A 211 -3.17 15.12 25.47
C SER A 211 -2.04 14.59 26.33
N ARG A 212 -2.38 14.10 27.53
CA ARG A 212 -1.44 13.38 28.41
C ARG A 212 -1.22 11.92 27.98
N ILE A 213 -1.91 11.46 26.94
CA ILE A 213 -1.76 10.11 26.39
C ILE A 213 -0.39 10.01 25.73
N ALA A 214 0.39 9.00 26.13
CA ALA A 214 1.64 8.70 25.45
C ALA A 214 1.36 8.35 23.98
N HIS A 215 2.08 8.97 23.03
CA HIS A 215 1.84 8.78 21.59
C HIS A 215 1.72 7.30 21.15
N PRO A 216 2.49 6.34 21.69
CA PRO A 216 2.33 4.93 21.32
C PRO A 216 0.98 4.30 21.68
N ALA A 217 0.20 4.91 22.59
CA ALA A 217 -1.13 4.45 22.98
C ALA A 217 -2.27 5.04 22.13
N CYS A 218 -1.95 5.96 21.21
CA CYS A 218 -2.92 6.61 20.34
C CYS A 218 -3.40 5.66 19.24
N LYS A 219 -4.71 5.66 18.98
CA LYS A 219 -5.29 4.74 18.00
C LYS A 219 -5.33 5.41 16.63
N PRO A 220 -4.78 4.75 15.59
CA PRO A 220 -4.90 5.27 14.23
C PRO A 220 -6.36 5.31 13.80
N LEU A 221 -6.73 6.36 13.06
CA LEU A 221 -8.02 6.44 12.39
C LEU A 221 -8.07 5.42 11.22
N CYS A 222 -9.26 5.16 10.68
CA CYS A 222 -9.37 4.26 9.53
C CYS A 222 -8.62 4.82 8.32
N PHE A 223 -8.01 3.91 7.55
CA PHE A 223 -7.20 4.22 6.39
C PHE A 223 -7.88 5.12 5.35
N ASP A 224 -9.18 4.98 5.09
CA ASP A 224 -9.90 5.82 4.13
C ASP A 224 -10.31 7.18 4.72
N ARG A 225 -10.33 7.32 6.05
CA ARG A 225 -10.85 8.50 6.76
C ARG A 225 -9.78 9.31 7.48
N ALA A 226 -8.55 8.80 7.56
CA ALA A 226 -7.45 9.47 8.21
C ALA A 226 -6.73 10.42 7.26
N HIS A 227 -6.28 11.56 7.78
CA HIS A 227 -5.24 12.32 7.12
C HIS A 227 -3.92 11.53 7.18
N HIS A 228 -3.15 11.57 6.09
CA HIS A 228 -1.86 10.88 6.01
C HIS A 228 -0.73 11.85 5.69
N PHE A 229 0.47 11.50 6.11
CA PHE A 229 1.69 12.14 5.65
C PHE A 229 2.62 11.08 5.10
N PHE A 230 2.99 11.23 3.82
CA PHE A 230 4.06 10.43 3.23
C PHE A 230 5.36 11.23 3.31
N CYS A 231 6.33 10.67 4.01
CA CYS A 231 7.57 11.34 4.32
C CYS A 231 8.77 10.63 3.73
N THR A 232 9.75 11.42 3.31
CA THR A 232 11.07 10.97 2.92
C THR A 232 12.10 11.62 3.83
N SER A 233 13.13 10.86 4.18
CA SER A 233 14.28 11.38 4.92
C SER A 233 15.51 10.52 4.64
N SER A 234 16.64 11.00 5.12
CA SER A 234 17.90 10.27 5.13
C SER A 234 18.53 10.32 6.51
N ALA A 235 19.41 9.37 6.80
CA ALA A 235 20.23 9.40 8.00
C ALA A 235 21.62 8.88 7.67
N THR A 236 22.64 9.40 8.35
CA THR A 236 24.01 8.93 8.18
C THR A 236 24.61 8.56 9.53
N THR A 237 25.53 7.60 9.56
CA THR A 237 26.17 7.19 10.81
C THR A 237 26.95 8.31 11.50
N ARG A 238 27.41 9.32 10.75
CA ARG A 238 28.17 10.45 11.31
C ARG A 238 27.30 11.63 11.73
N HIS A 239 26.22 11.92 10.99
CA HIS A 239 25.39 13.12 11.23
C HIS A 239 24.02 12.82 11.83
N GLY A 240 23.64 11.56 11.96
CA GLY A 240 22.32 11.15 12.45
C GLY A 240 21.21 11.42 11.44
N LEU A 241 20.00 11.67 11.94
CA LEU A 241 18.80 11.93 11.15
C LEU A 241 18.92 13.27 10.40
N GLY A 242 18.65 13.22 9.10
CA GLY A 242 18.61 14.36 8.21
C GLY A 242 17.24 15.05 8.18
N LYS A 243 17.10 16.01 7.25
CA LYS A 243 15.88 16.78 7.10
C LYS A 243 14.71 15.88 6.70
N LEU A 244 13.61 16.01 7.44
CA LEU A 244 12.34 15.39 7.10
C LEU A 244 11.60 16.20 6.02
N ASN A 245 11.15 15.52 4.96
CA ASN A 245 10.31 16.11 3.91
C ASN A 245 9.00 15.30 3.83
N CYS A 246 7.84 15.95 3.99
CA CYS A 246 6.55 15.26 4.04
C CYS A 246 5.54 15.90 3.09
N GLU A 247 4.77 15.06 2.40
CA GLU A 247 3.60 15.43 1.60
C GLU A 247 2.33 15.01 2.34
N SER A 248 1.39 15.94 2.51
CA SER A 248 0.10 15.70 3.13
C SER A 248 -0.88 15.06 2.14
N TYR A 249 -1.61 14.03 2.57
CA TYR A 249 -2.69 13.43 1.80
C TYR A 249 -4.00 13.50 2.59
N PRO A 250 -5.05 14.11 2.02
CA PRO A 250 -6.35 14.19 2.68
C PRO A 250 -7.02 12.80 2.78
N PRO A 251 -8.02 12.64 3.67
CA PRO A 251 -8.87 11.47 3.69
C PRO A 251 -9.48 11.17 2.31
N LEU A 252 -9.50 9.90 1.93
CA LEU A 252 -10.14 9.44 0.68
C LEU A 252 -11.68 9.51 0.80
N ASN A 253 -12.20 9.28 2.00
CA ASN A 253 -13.61 9.30 2.33
C ASN A 253 -13.90 10.45 3.31
N THR A 254 -14.67 11.43 2.85
CA THR A 254 -15.08 12.61 3.63
C THR A 254 -16.56 12.57 4.03
N GLU A 255 -17.26 11.46 3.78
CA GLU A 255 -18.69 11.36 4.07
C GLU A 255 -18.98 11.48 5.57
N PRO A 256 -19.96 12.32 5.97
CA PRO A 256 -20.34 12.48 7.36
C PRO A 256 -20.81 11.16 7.97
N ARG A 257 -20.38 10.88 9.20
CA ARG A 257 -20.80 9.70 9.93
C ARG A 257 -22.15 9.93 10.60
N GLY A 258 -23.02 8.92 10.57
CA GLY A 258 -24.26 8.92 11.35
C GLY A 258 -23.97 8.85 12.87
N PRO A 259 -24.85 9.41 13.74
CA PRO A 259 -24.66 9.33 15.18
C PRO A 259 -24.54 7.88 15.68
N GLY A 260 -23.46 7.56 16.39
CA GLY A 260 -23.28 6.25 17.05
C GLY A 260 -22.77 5.11 16.16
N GLU A 261 -22.55 5.36 14.86
CA GLU A 261 -21.92 4.37 14.01
C GLU A 261 -20.44 4.21 14.43
N GLN A 262 -19.88 3.00 14.45
CA GLN A 262 -18.43 2.78 14.62
C GLN A 262 -17.72 2.61 13.27
N PRO A 263 -16.46 3.07 13.12
CA PRO A 263 -15.69 2.85 11.91
C PRO A 263 -15.45 1.36 11.71
N LYS A 264 -16.06 0.78 10.67
CA LYS A 264 -15.57 -0.46 10.08
C LYS A 264 -14.31 -0.09 9.31
N CYS A 265 -13.20 -0.04 10.02
CA CYS A 265 -11.93 0.00 9.33
C CYS A 265 -11.76 -1.38 8.70
N ASP A 266 -11.79 -1.44 7.37
CA ASP A 266 -11.44 -2.64 6.64
C ASP A 266 -9.93 -2.89 6.83
N TYR A 267 -9.50 -3.32 8.01
CA TYR A 267 -8.16 -3.89 8.20
C TYR A 267 -8.12 -5.36 7.73
N ALA A 268 -9.26 -5.89 7.28
CA ALA A 268 -9.42 -7.23 6.76
C ALA A 268 -9.75 -7.19 5.25
N PRO A 269 -9.44 -8.26 4.50
CA PRO A 269 -9.92 -8.41 3.14
C PRO A 269 -11.45 -8.47 3.11
N PRO A 270 -12.11 -8.03 2.02
CA PRO A 270 -13.55 -8.17 1.90
C PRO A 270 -13.93 -9.65 2.05
N SER A 271 -14.69 -9.95 3.11
CA SER A 271 -15.35 -11.24 3.26
C SER A 271 -16.35 -11.41 2.12
N ARG A 272 -16.29 -12.59 1.50
CA ARG A 272 -17.13 -13.04 0.38
C ARG A 272 -18.60 -12.62 0.57
N VAL A 273 -19.15 -11.87 -0.38
CA VAL A 273 -20.58 -11.97 -0.69
C VAL A 273 -20.68 -13.05 -1.76
N GLY A 274 -20.75 -14.30 -1.31
CA GLY A 274 -21.18 -15.44 -2.13
C GLY A 274 -22.60 -15.84 -1.72
N PRO A 275 -23.43 -16.36 -2.64
CA PRO A 275 -24.79 -16.80 -2.34
C PRO A 275 -24.80 -17.98 -1.34
N PRO A 276 -25.90 -18.19 -0.59
CA PRO A 276 -25.94 -19.14 0.51
C PRO A 276 -25.86 -20.57 0.01
N ALA A 277 -24.85 -21.32 0.46
CA ALA A 277 -24.76 -22.76 0.25
C ALA A 277 -25.52 -23.53 1.36
N PRO A 278 -26.13 -24.70 1.05
CA PRO A 278 -27.08 -25.36 1.94
C PRO A 278 -26.41 -26.18 3.05
N SER A 279 -27.16 -26.34 4.15
CA SER A 279 -26.79 -27.07 5.35
C SER A 279 -26.56 -28.56 5.12
N SER A 280 -25.42 -29.08 5.59
CA SER A 280 -25.30 -30.49 5.98
C SER A 280 -24.23 -30.63 7.05
N GLY A 281 -24.65 -31.06 8.24
CA GLY A 281 -23.75 -31.29 9.37
C GLY A 281 -22.99 -32.61 9.27
N LYS A 282 -21.92 -32.72 10.09
CA LYS A 282 -21.50 -33.94 10.77
C LYS A 282 -20.48 -33.63 11.87
N VAL A 283 -20.62 -34.36 12.96
CA VAL A 283 -19.92 -34.27 14.24
C VAL A 283 -18.64 -35.11 14.23
N GLY A 284 -17.58 -34.66 14.92
CA GLY A 284 -16.38 -35.45 15.27
C GLY A 284 -15.55 -34.76 16.38
N PRO A 285 -14.80 -35.51 17.22
CA PRO A 285 -14.56 -35.19 18.65
C PRO A 285 -13.16 -34.60 18.99
N PRO A 286 -12.92 -34.16 20.25
CA PRO A 286 -11.80 -33.28 20.61
C PRO A 286 -10.57 -34.04 21.16
N SER A 287 -9.37 -33.47 21.04
CA SER A 287 -8.19 -33.96 21.76
C SER A 287 -7.32 -32.84 22.34
N HIS A 288 -7.31 -32.84 23.68
CA HIS A 288 -6.25 -32.58 24.66
C HIS A 288 -5.31 -31.36 24.61
N LYS A 289 -5.36 -30.62 25.72
CA LYS A 289 -4.40 -29.65 26.23
C LYS A 289 -3.23 -30.36 26.92
N GLU A 290 -2.03 -29.81 26.80
CA GLU A 290 -0.93 -30.08 27.73
C GLU A 290 -0.22 -28.75 28.05
N SER A 291 0.15 -28.60 29.31
CA SER A 291 0.63 -27.39 30.00
C SER A 291 1.99 -27.65 30.64
N VAL A 292 2.68 -26.59 31.11
CA VAL A 292 3.73 -26.49 32.18
C VAL A 292 5.08 -25.95 31.65
N PRO A 293 5.90 -25.14 32.39
CA PRO A 293 5.64 -24.11 33.43
C PRO A 293 6.45 -22.77 33.26
N LEU A 294 6.18 -21.80 34.15
CA LEU A 294 6.91 -20.54 34.38
C LEU A 294 8.26 -20.71 35.10
N ILE A 295 9.26 -19.88 34.72
CA ILE A 295 10.40 -19.45 35.57
C ILE A 295 10.59 -17.92 35.41
N HIS A 296 10.88 -17.24 36.53
CA HIS A 296 10.87 -15.80 36.84
C HIS A 296 12.16 -15.02 36.43
N PRO A 297 12.27 -13.68 36.62
CA PRO A 297 12.66 -12.73 35.57
C PRO A 297 14.06 -12.09 35.72
N THR A 298 14.54 -11.48 34.65
CA THR A 298 15.63 -10.48 34.63
C THR A 298 15.21 -9.26 33.78
N PRO A 299 15.79 -8.07 34.02
CA PRO A 299 15.09 -6.80 33.88
C PRO A 299 14.92 -6.37 32.41
N GLN A 300 13.67 -6.13 32.02
CA GLN A 300 13.34 -5.60 30.70
C GLN A 300 13.65 -4.11 30.64
N VAL A 301 14.51 -3.74 29.69
CA VAL A 301 14.53 -2.40 29.12
C VAL A 301 13.32 -2.32 28.20
N ASP A 302 12.38 -1.42 28.49
CA ASP A 302 11.14 -1.21 27.75
C ASP A 302 11.43 -0.72 26.32
N HIS A 303 11.78 -1.63 25.42
CA HIS A 303 11.67 -1.43 23.98
C HIS A 303 10.28 -1.89 23.57
N VAL A 304 9.34 -0.95 23.51
CA VAL A 304 8.05 -1.16 22.85
C VAL A 304 8.34 -1.47 21.39
N ALA A 305 8.17 -2.74 21.01
CA ALA A 305 8.30 -3.18 19.63
C ALA A 305 7.25 -2.44 18.77
N PRO A 306 7.59 -2.00 17.56
CA PRO A 306 6.58 -1.55 16.61
C PRO A 306 5.54 -2.66 16.40
N PRO A 307 4.28 -2.32 16.05
CA PRO A 307 3.28 -3.34 15.76
C PRO A 307 3.86 -4.35 14.75
N PRO A 308 3.61 -5.65 14.93
CA PRO A 308 4.13 -6.65 14.02
C PRO A 308 3.69 -6.28 12.59
N PRO A 309 4.53 -6.48 11.58
CA PRO A 309 4.12 -6.29 10.20
C PRO A 309 2.86 -7.14 9.98
N ILE A 310 1.72 -6.49 9.79
CA ILE A 310 0.50 -7.19 9.38
C ILE A 310 0.85 -7.72 8.00
N ASP A 311 0.96 -9.04 7.86
CA ASP A 311 1.10 -9.68 6.54
C ASP A 311 -0.11 -9.25 5.71
N PRO A 312 0.06 -8.33 4.73
CA PRO A 312 -1.07 -7.74 4.06
C PRO A 312 -1.85 -8.76 3.23
N CYS A 313 -1.25 -9.93 2.97
CA CYS A 313 -1.78 -10.95 2.08
C CYS A 313 -2.31 -12.20 2.79
N HIS A 314 -2.26 -12.29 4.13
CA HIS A 314 -2.73 -13.44 4.94
C HIS A 314 -2.19 -14.83 4.54
N ILE A 315 -1.18 -14.90 3.68
CA ILE A 315 -0.56 -16.15 3.22
C ILE A 315 0.79 -16.23 3.90
N SER A 316 1.22 -17.42 4.34
CA SER A 316 2.60 -17.64 4.78
C SER A 316 3.57 -17.28 3.66
N LEU A 317 3.98 -16.01 3.60
CA LEU A 317 4.86 -15.39 2.62
C LEU A 317 6.32 -15.78 2.90
N SER A 318 6.59 -17.07 3.13
CA SER A 318 7.95 -17.57 3.38
C SER A 318 8.93 -17.34 2.21
N LYS A 319 8.46 -16.75 1.09
CA LYS A 319 9.22 -16.46 -0.12
C LYS A 319 9.22 -15.00 -0.58
N SER A 320 8.49 -14.07 0.05
CA SER A 320 8.53 -12.67 -0.40
C SER A 320 9.80 -11.98 0.08
N ASN A 321 10.40 -11.15 -0.77
CA ASN A 321 11.52 -10.30 -0.38
C ASN A 321 11.03 -9.29 0.68
N PRO A 322 11.61 -9.27 1.90
CA PRO A 322 11.14 -8.41 3.00
C PRO A 322 11.42 -6.91 2.80
N ALA A 323 12.08 -6.54 1.70
CA ALA A 323 12.30 -5.16 1.27
C ALA A 323 11.27 -4.67 0.24
N LEU A 324 10.26 -5.49 -0.10
CA LEU A 324 9.24 -5.19 -1.12
C LEU A 324 7.84 -5.26 -0.54
N HIS A 325 6.93 -4.49 -1.14
CA HIS A 325 5.50 -4.55 -0.90
C HIS A 325 4.84 -5.41 -1.99
N PRO A 326 4.45 -6.67 -1.70
CA PRO A 326 3.95 -7.57 -2.72
C PRO A 326 2.51 -7.25 -3.14
N ILE A 327 2.18 -7.43 -4.41
CA ILE A 327 0.78 -7.46 -4.84
C ILE A 327 0.15 -8.77 -4.36
N CYS A 328 -0.81 -8.70 -3.44
CA CYS A 328 -1.55 -9.86 -2.96
C CYS A 328 -2.39 -10.50 -4.08
N PRO A 329 -2.53 -11.84 -4.11
CA PRO A 329 -3.43 -12.48 -5.05
C PRO A 329 -4.89 -12.08 -4.79
N PHE A 330 -5.72 -12.13 -5.83
CA PHE A 330 -7.15 -11.86 -5.71
C PHE A 330 -7.96 -12.88 -6.51
N PRO A 331 -9.04 -13.46 -5.93
CA PRO A 331 -9.39 -13.36 -4.50
C PRO A 331 -8.28 -13.97 -3.62
N LEU A 332 -8.25 -13.58 -2.34
CA LEU A 332 -7.32 -14.22 -1.40
C LEU A 332 -7.69 -15.71 -1.22
N PRO A 333 -6.69 -16.59 -1.07
CA PRO A 333 -6.89 -18.04 -1.00
C PRO A 333 -7.73 -18.51 0.20
#